data_AF-D3VI17-F1
#
_entry.id   AF-D3VI17-F1
#
_cell.length_a   1.000
_cell.length_b   1.000
_cell.length_c   1.000
_cell.angle_alpha   90.00
_cell.angle_beta   90.00
_cell.angle_gamma   90.00
#
_symmetry.space_group_name_H-M   'P 1'
#
loop_
_entity.id
_entity.type
_entity.pdbx_description
1 polymer ?
#
loop_
_entity_poly.entity_id
_entity_poly.type
_entity_poly.pdbx_seq_one_letter_code
_entity_poly.pdbx_strand_id
1 'polypeptide(L)'
;MFYLFNLIASVALIILGSIVDENAGIALLAVYSIVTLIPNLAVTVRRLHDTNHSGWWLLISIIPFASIVLLVFYCTEGTTGEDPKKVA
;
A
#
# COMPACT_ATOMS: atom_id res chain seq x y z
N MET A 1 -6.04 -5.86 7.37
CA MET A 1 -5.21 -6.28 8.53
C MET A 1 -3.91 -5.49 8.63
N PHE A 2 -3.04 -5.51 7.61
CA PHE A 2 -1.77 -4.74 7.62
C PHE A 2 -1.95 -3.23 7.83
N TYR A 3 -2.89 -2.58 7.13
CA TYR A 3 -3.19 -1.15 7.32
C TYR A 3 -3.67 -0.81 8.74
N LEU A 4 -4.46 -1.70 9.34
CA LEU A 4 -5.03 -1.51 10.68
C LEU A 4 -3.94 -1.62 11.75
N PHE A 5 -3.02 -2.58 11.58
CA PHE A 5 -1.82 -2.70 12.40
C PHE A 5 -0.91 -1.47 12.27
N ASN A 6 -0.68 -0.99 11.05
CA ASN A 6 0.17 0.18 10.80
C ASN A 6 -0.42 1.45 11.44
N LEU A 7 -1.74 1.62 11.37
CA LEU A 7 -2.48 2.70 12.03
C LEU A 7 -2.38 2.65 13.55
N ILE A 8 -2.55 1.47 14.16
CA ILE A 8 -2.43 1.33 15.61
C ILE A 8 -0.99 1.63 16.06
N ALA A 9 0.00 1.12 15.33
CA ALA A 9 1.40 1.33 15.66
C ALA A 9 1.84 2.78 15.50
N SER A 10 1.35 3.52 14.49
CA SER A 10 1.66 4.94 14.34
C SER A 10 1.05 5.79 15.45
N VAL A 11 -0.19 5.52 15.85
CA VAL A 11 -0.83 6.19 17.00
C VAL A 11 -0.07 5.91 18.30
N ALA A 12 0.33 4.66 18.54
CA ALA A 12 1.12 4.29 19.71
C ALA A 12 2.47 5.01 19.75
N LEU A 13 3.18 5.10 18.61
CA LEU A 13 4.46 5.82 18.53
C LEU A 13 4.31 7.33 18.77
N ILE A 14 3.23 7.94 18.26
CA ILE A 14 2.96 9.38 18.49
C ILE A 14 2.74 9.65 19.99
N ILE A 15 1.94 8.81 20.65
CA ILE A 15 1.68 8.95 22.09
C ILE A 15 2.97 8.76 22.89
N LEU A 16 3.75 7.70 22.60
CA LEU A 16 5.03 7.46 23.29
C LEU A 16 6.04 8.59 23.05
N GLY A 17 6.11 9.11 21.82
CA GLY A 17 6.97 10.25 21.48
C GLY A 17 6.60 11.53 22.24
N SER A 18 5.31 11.78 22.45
CA SER A 18 4.83 12.93 23.23
C SER A 18 5.12 12.85 24.73
N ILE A 19 5.39 11.64 25.26
CA ILE A 19 5.62 11.41 26.69
C ILE A 19 7.12 11.41 27.04
N VAL A 20 7.97 10.85 26.16
CA VAL A 20 9.39 10.65 26.46
C VAL A 20 10.21 11.89 26.10
N ASP A 21 10.20 12.27 24.83
CA ASP A 21 10.92 13.41 24.27
C ASP A 21 10.48 13.54 22.80
N GLU A 22 10.04 14.73 22.38
CA GLU A 22 9.48 14.95 21.05
C GLU A 22 10.52 14.64 19.96
N ASN A 23 11.79 15.00 20.17
CA ASN A 23 12.87 14.74 19.23
C ASN A 23 13.18 13.24 19.10
N ALA A 24 13.26 12.52 20.22
CA ALA A 24 13.41 11.06 20.21
C ALA A 24 12.20 10.34 19.58
N GLY A 25 10.99 10.84 19.82
CA GLY A 25 9.75 10.32 19.23
C GLY A 25 9.73 10.42 17.71
N ILE A 26 10.14 11.57 17.15
CA ILE A 26 10.26 11.76 15.70
C ILE A 26 11.30 10.81 15.10
N ALA A 27 12.45 10.64 15.76
CA ALA A 27 13.49 9.71 15.29
C ALA A 27 13.00 8.25 15.25
N LEU A 28 12.28 7.80 16.27
CA LEU A 28 11.69 6.46 16.30
C LEU A 28 10.62 6.28 15.22
N LEU A 29 9.79 7.30 14.98
CA LEU A 29 8.78 7.27 13.91
C LEU A 29 9.44 7.18 12.52
N ALA A 30 10.56 7.88 12.31
CA ALA A 30 11.31 7.82 11.06
C ALA A 30 11.87 6.40 10.81
N VAL A 31 12.47 5.79 11.83
CA VAL A 31 12.99 4.41 11.74
C VAL A 31 11.86 3.41 11.49
N TYR A 32 10.76 3.51 12.22
CA TYR A 32 9.58 2.68 12.03
C TYR A 32 8.99 2.81 10.62
N SER A 33 8.94 4.02 10.09
CA SER A 33 8.45 4.29 8.73
C SER A 33 9.31 3.62 7.66
N ILE A 34 10.63 3.62 7.81
CA ILE A 34 11.56 2.95 6.87
C ILE A 34 11.40 1.43 6.92
N VAL A 35 11.29 0.85 8.13
CA VAL A 35 11.11 -0.59 8.30
C VAL A 35 9.78 -1.04 7.73
N THR A 36 8.71 -0.25 7.92
CA THR A 36 7.38 -0.58 7.40
C THR A 36 7.19 -0.26 5.92
N LEU A 37 8.07 0.53 5.31
CA LEU A 37 8.02 0.85 3.88
C LEU A 37 8.12 -0.41 3.01
N ILE A 38 9.07 -1.30 3.33
CA ILE A 38 9.30 -2.56 2.59
C ILE A 38 8.05 -3.46 2.58
N PRO A 39 7.45 -3.83 3.73
CA PRO A 39 6.25 -4.65 3.75
C PRO A 39 5.04 -3.94 3.13
N ASN A 40 4.94 -2.60 3.23
CA ASN A 40 3.85 -1.86 2.59
C ASN A 40 3.94 -1.94 1.06
N LEU A 41 5.15 -1.80 0.51
CA LEU A 41 5.40 -2.03 -0.92
C LEU A 41 5.11 -3.48 -1.31
N ALA A 42 5.60 -4.46 -0.54
CA ALA A 42 5.39 -5.88 -0.83
C ALA A 42 3.90 -6.28 -0.86
N VAL A 43 3.10 -5.78 0.09
CA VAL A 43 1.65 -6.00 0.11
C VAL A 43 0.99 -5.37 -1.12
N THR A 44 1.40 -4.15 -1.49
CA THR A 44 0.85 -3.46 -2.65
C THR A 44 1.20 -4.19 -3.96
N VAL A 45 2.44 -4.70 -4.10
CA VAL A 45 2.87 -5.52 -5.25
C VAL A 45 2.01 -6.77 -5.36
N ARG A 46 1.78 -7.46 -4.23
CA ARG A 46 0.94 -8.65 -4.20
C ARG A 46 -0.49 -8.36 -4.65
N ARG A 47 -1.11 -7.28 -4.18
CA ARG A 47 -2.49 -6.93 -4.59
C ARG A 47 -2.58 -6.54 -6.05
N LEU A 48 -1.57 -5.86 -6.58
CA LEU A 48 -1.51 -5.50 -7.99
C LEU A 48 -1.31 -6.74 -8.88
N HIS A 49 -0.47 -7.66 -8.42
CA HIS A 49 -0.27 -8.96 -9.05
C HIS A 49 -1.55 -9.81 -9.01
N ASP A 50 -2.33 -9.74 -7.92
CA ASP A 50 -3.63 -10.42 -7.81
C ASP A 50 -4.66 -9.88 -8.84
N THR A 51 -4.49 -8.65 -9.36
CA THR A 51 -5.28 -8.07 -10.46
C THR A 51 -4.67 -8.34 -11.85
N ASN A 52 -3.74 -9.30 -11.98
CA ASN A 52 -3.05 -9.64 -13.24
C ASN A 52 -2.20 -8.51 -13.85
N HIS A 53 -1.90 -7.45 -13.10
CA HIS A 53 -1.03 -6.36 -13.56
C HIS A 53 0.40 -6.55 -13.06
N SER A 54 1.37 -6.29 -13.94
CA SER A 54 2.80 -6.35 -13.59
C SER A 54 3.15 -5.36 -12.47
N GLY A 55 4.02 -5.77 -11.54
CA GLY A 55 4.50 -4.95 -10.43
C GLY A 55 5.19 -3.63 -10.84
N TRP A 56 5.46 -3.42 -12.13
CA TRP A 56 5.91 -2.14 -12.68
C TRP A 56 4.84 -1.02 -12.61
N TRP A 57 3.56 -1.38 -12.51
CA TRP A 57 2.48 -0.42 -12.29
C TRP A 57 2.55 0.28 -10.93
N LEU A 58 3.32 -0.24 -9.97
CA LEU A 58 3.57 0.43 -8.70
C LEU A 58 4.46 1.67 -8.83
N LEU A 59 5.32 1.75 -9.86
CA LEU A 59 6.11 2.95 -10.12
C LEU A 59 5.22 4.15 -10.50
N ILE A 60 4.03 3.87 -11.04
CA ILE A 60 3.00 4.89 -11.32
C ILE A 60 2.40 5.43 -10.01
N SER A 61 2.39 4.65 -8.92
CA SER A 61 1.92 5.09 -7.60
C SER A 61 2.85 6.11 -6.92
N ILE A 62 4.11 6.23 -7.35
CA ILE A 62 5.03 7.28 -6.88
C ILE A 62 4.62 8.66 -7.43
N ILE A 63 3.83 8.70 -8.51
CA ILE A 63 3.27 9.92 -9.07
C ILE A 63 1.87 10.11 -8.46
N PRO A 64 1.65 11.12 -7.59
CA PRO A 64 0.38 11.28 -6.87
C PRO A 64 -0.84 11.42 -7.81
N PHE A 65 -0.66 11.98 -9.02
CA PHE A 65 -1.73 12.09 -10.03
C PHE A 65 -2.03 10.79 -10.80
N ALA A 66 -1.10 9.84 -10.86
CA ALA A 66 -1.29 8.60 -11.59
C ALA A 66 -1.79 7.45 -10.68
N SER A 67 -1.84 7.67 -9.36
CA SER A 67 -2.56 6.84 -8.39
C SER A 67 -4.07 6.74 -8.68
N ILE A 68 -4.66 7.74 -9.36
CA ILE A 68 -6.05 7.73 -9.85
C ILE A 68 -6.26 6.61 -10.88
N VAL A 69 -5.26 6.28 -11.70
CA VAL A 69 -5.35 5.18 -12.67
C VAL A 69 -5.42 3.83 -11.94
N LEU A 70 -4.69 3.67 -10.84
CA LEU A 70 -4.80 2.49 -9.98
C LEU A 70 -6.17 2.43 -9.28
N LEU A 71 -6.73 3.57 -8.88
CA LEU A 71 -8.08 3.66 -8.31
C LEU A 71 -9.14 3.29 -9.35
N VAL A 72 -8.98 3.71 -10.61
CA VAL A 72 -9.79 3.25 -11.74
C VAL A 72 -9.63 1.75 -11.95
N PHE A 73 -8.42 1.19 -11.93
CA PHE A 73 -8.22 -0.27 -12.01
C PHE A 73 -8.83 -1.04 -10.83
N TYR A 74 -8.83 -0.47 -9.63
CA TYR A 74 -9.50 -1.06 -8.46
C TYR A 74 -11.03 -0.94 -8.53
N CYS A 75 -11.57 0.01 -9.29
CA CYS A 75 -13.01 0.21 -9.50
C CYS A 75 -13.55 -0.44 -10.78
N THR A 76 -12.71 -0.76 -11.76
CA THR A 76 -13.08 -1.60 -12.91
C THR A 76 -12.95 -3.07 -12.53
N GLU A 77 -14.01 -3.84 -12.78
CA GLU A 77 -14.01 -5.29 -12.60
C GLU A 77 -12.84 -5.91 -13.37
N GLY A 78 -12.03 -6.73 -12.69
CA GLY A 78 -10.96 -7.49 -13.33
C GLY A 78 -11.55 -8.26 -14.50
N THR A 79 -10.96 -8.10 -15.68
CA THR A 79 -11.48 -8.69 -16.93
C THR A 79 -11.83 -10.15 -16.68
N THR A 80 -13.11 -10.49 -16.82
CA THR A 80 -13.52 -11.86 -17.07
C THR A 80 -12.70 -12.28 -18.26
N GLY A 81 -11.78 -13.24 -18.07
CA GLY A 81 -11.07 -13.83 -19.19
C GLY A 81 -12.12 -14.15 -20.24
N GLU A 82 -11.95 -13.61 -21.45
CA GLU A 82 -12.65 -14.15 -22.61
C GLU A 82 -12.34 -15.63 -22.60
N ASP A 83 -13.28 -16.45 -22.14
CA ASP A 83 -13.33 -17.85 -22.52
C ASP A 83 -13.82 -17.82 -23.98
N PRO A 84 -12.97 -18.12 -24.99
CA PRO A 84 -13.39 -18.22 -26.38
C PRO A 84 -14.29 -19.44 -26.65
N LYS A 85 -15.01 -19.95 -25.65
CA LYS A 85 -15.84 -21.17 -25.71
C LYS A 85 -17.33 -20.96 -25.45
N LYS A 86 -17.84 -19.73 -25.54
CA LYS A 86 -19.29 -19.50 -25.66
C LYS A 86 -19.68 -19.27 -27.12
N VAL A 87 -19.35 -20.25 -27.96
CA VAL A 87 -19.98 -20.49 -29.26
C VAL A 87 -20.55 -21.91 -29.22
N ALA A 88 -21.85 -22.00 -28.92
CA ALA A 88 -22.80 -23.02 -29.39
C ALA A 88 -24.17 -22.73 -28.76
#